data_AF-A0A7H0F142-F1
#
_entry.id   AF-A0A7H0F142-F1
#
_cell.length_a   1.000
_cell.length_b   1.000
_cell.length_c   1.000
_cell.angle_alpha   90.00
_cell.angle_beta   90.00
_cell.angle_gamma   90.00
#
_symmetry.space_group_name_H-M   'P 1'
#
loop_
_entity.id
_entity.type
_entity.pdbx_description
1 polymer ?
#
loop_
_entity_poly.entity_id
_entity_poly.type
_entity_poly.pdbx_seq_one_letter_code
_entity_poly.pdbx_strand_id
1 'polypeptide(L)' 'MNYPIPQSPQEIVALRQQPVDEELVAAAIAGLVQLGRAQGQSLEDLTAQVLEEDPMLDRQQRRWLSQLVAQAWEIFS' A
#
# COMPACT_ATOMS: atom_id res chain seq x y z
N MET A 1 4.46 -5.47 -15.72
CA MET A 1 3.56 -5.95 -14.67
C MET A 1 2.23 -6.31 -15.30
N ASN A 2 1.63 -7.43 -14.90
CA ASN A 2 0.30 -7.86 -15.32
C ASN A 2 -0.81 -7.02 -14.66
N TYR A 3 -0.51 -6.38 -13.53
CA TYR A 3 -1.40 -5.44 -12.86
C TYR A 3 -0.92 -4.00 -13.04
N PRO A 4 -1.77 -3.10 -13.55
CA PRO A 4 -1.47 -1.68 -13.56
C PRO A 4 -1.45 -1.12 -12.14
N ILE A 5 -0.63 -0.11 -11.90
CA ILE A 5 -0.60 0.60 -10.61
C ILE A 5 -1.92 1.39 -10.49
N PRO A 6 -2.73 1.15 -9.44
CA PRO A 6 -3.98 1.87 -9.21
C PRO A 6 -3.72 3.37 -9.03
N GLN A 7 -4.49 4.21 -9.69
CA GLN A 7 -4.38 5.67 -9.59
C GLN A 7 -5.52 6.30 -8.77
N SER A 8 -6.46 5.48 -8.32
CA SER A 8 -7.63 5.91 -7.56
C SER A 8 -8.00 4.93 -6.45
N PRO A 9 -8.64 5.41 -5.35
CA PRO A 9 -9.17 4.53 -4.30
C PRO A 9 -10.12 3.45 -4.84
N GLN A 10 -10.90 3.77 -5.86
CA GLN A 10 -11.85 2.85 -6.48
C GLN A 10 -11.13 1.69 -7.18
N GLU A 11 -10.00 1.96 -7.83
CA GLU A 11 -9.15 0.92 -8.43
C GLU A 11 -8.51 0.02 -7.37
N ILE A 12 -8.09 0.58 -6.22
CA ILE A 12 -7.56 -0.20 -5.10
C ILE A 12 -8.64 -1.16 -4.56
N VAL A 13 -9.87 -0.68 -4.36
CA VAL A 13 -10.98 -1.51 -3.88
C VAL A 13 -11.33 -2.62 -4.89
N ALA A 14 -11.23 -2.35 -6.19
CA ALA A 14 -11.48 -3.33 -7.24
C ALA A 14 -10.50 -4.53 -7.20
N LEU A 15 -9.29 -4.35 -6.66
CA LEU A 15 -8.32 -5.43 -6.49
C LEU A 15 -8.81 -6.52 -5.53
N ARG A 16 -9.71 -6.20 -4.58
CA ARG A 16 -10.27 -7.18 -3.62
C ARG A 16 -11.07 -8.31 -4.28
N GLN A 17 -11.53 -8.10 -5.52
CA GLN A 17 -12.29 -9.09 -6.29
C GLN A 17 -11.40 -10.07 -7.05
N GLN A 18 -10.07 -9.88 -7.00
CA GLN A 18 -9.11 -10.68 -7.74
C GLN A 18 -8.45 -11.73 -6.83
N PRO A 19 -8.05 -12.89 -7.39
CA PRO A 19 -7.24 -13.84 -6.65
C PRO A 19 -5.94 -13.15 -6.20
N VAL A 20 -5.62 -13.28 -4.91
CA VAL A 20 -4.46 -12.60 -4.31
C VAL A 20 -3.17 -13.31 -4.77
N ASP A 21 -2.34 -12.58 -5.50
CA ASP A 21 -0.97 -12.97 -5.83
C ASP A 21 0.03 -11.86 -5.44
N GLU A 22 1.32 -12.17 -5.51
CA GLU A 22 2.39 -11.25 -5.10
C GLU A 22 2.42 -9.96 -5.95
N GLU A 23 2.03 -10.04 -7.22
CA GLU A 23 2.05 -8.92 -8.15
C GLU A 23 0.86 -7.97 -7.92
N LEU A 24 -0.31 -8.51 -7.55
CA LEU A 24 -1.48 -7.76 -7.11
C LEU A 24 -1.19 -6.99 -5.82
N VAL A 25 -0.50 -7.62 -4.86
CA VAL A 25 -0.07 -6.98 -3.62
C VAL A 25 0.89 -5.83 -3.91
N ALA A 26 1.89 -6.04 -4.78
CA ALA A 26 2.81 -5.00 -5.20
C ALA A 26 2.09 -3.81 -5.88
N ALA A 27 1.13 -4.08 -6.77
CA ALA A 27 0.34 -3.05 -7.43
C ALA A 27 -0.52 -2.24 -6.43
N ALA A 28 -1.17 -2.90 -5.47
CA ALA A 28 -1.97 -2.23 -4.44
C ALA A 28 -1.13 -1.25 -3.59
N ILE A 29 0.06 -1.67 -3.17
CA ILE A 29 0.97 -0.83 -2.37
C ILE A 29 1.48 0.33 -3.22
N ALA A 30 1.85 0.09 -4.48
CA ALA A 30 2.29 1.12 -5.40
C ALA A 30 1.22 2.22 -5.59
N GLY A 31 -0.05 1.83 -5.71
CA GLY A 31 -1.16 2.76 -5.84
C GLY A 31 -1.41 3.58 -4.57
N LEU A 32 -1.32 2.95 -3.39
CA LEU A 32 -1.41 3.66 -2.10
C LEU A 32 -0.30 4.69 -1.93
N VAL A 33 0.93 4.33 -2.28
CA VAL A 33 2.10 5.25 -2.25
C VAL A 33 1.88 6.42 -3.20
N GLN A 34 1.50 6.16 -4.45
CA GLN A 34 1.31 7.19 -5.46
C GLN A 34 0.19 8.16 -5.06
N LEU A 35 -0.91 7.63 -4.54
CA LEU A 35 -2.04 8.42 -4.09
C LEU A 35 -1.73 9.24 -2.82
N GLY A 36 -0.99 8.68 -1.86
CA GLY A 36 -0.54 9.40 -0.67
C GLY A 36 0.36 10.58 -1.05
N ARG A 37 1.30 10.37 -1.98
CA ARG A 37 2.16 11.44 -2.52
C ARG A 37 1.37 12.53 -3.24
N ALA A 38 0.42 12.13 -4.10
CA ALA A 38 -0.42 13.09 -4.82
C ALA A 38 -1.24 14.00 -3.88
N GLN A 39 -1.54 13.51 -2.66
CA GLN A 39 -2.21 14.26 -1.61
C GLN A 39 -1.26 15.07 -0.71
N GLY A 40 0.05 15.02 -0.96
CA GLY A 40 1.06 15.69 -0.14
C GLY A 40 1.30 15.04 1.23
N GLN A 41 0.86 13.79 1.42
CA GLN A 41 1.16 13.03 2.64
C GLN A 41 2.63 12.65 2.69
N SER A 42 3.20 12.59 3.90
CA SER A 42 4.50 12.00 4.12
C SER A 42 4.43 10.47 4.19
N LEU A 43 5.58 9.80 4.04
CA LEU A 43 5.69 8.36 4.30
C LEU A 43 5.22 8.01 5.72
N GLU A 44 5.49 8.89 6.69
CA GLU A 44 5.11 8.71 8.09
C GLU A 44 3.59 8.74 8.26
N ASP A 45 2.91 9.69 7.61
CA ASP A 45 1.45 9.80 7.61
C ASP A 45 0.79 8.60 6.92
N LEU A 46 1.33 8.16 5.78
CA LEU A 46 0.83 6.99 5.06
C LEU A 46 1.02 5.71 5.89
N THR A 47 2.18 5.56 6.53
CA THR A 47 2.47 4.40 7.38
C THR A 47 1.56 4.38 8.61
N ALA A 48 1.28 5.54 9.22
CA ALA A 48 0.34 5.65 10.32
C ALA A 48 -1.06 5.19 9.91
N GLN A 49 -1.58 5.66 8.76
CA GLN A 49 -2.89 5.25 8.24
C GLN A 49 -2.97 3.73 7.99
N VAL A 50 -1.95 3.15 7.34
CA VAL A 50 -1.91 1.70 7.07
C VAL A 50 -1.87 0.87 8.36
N LEU A 51 -1.26 1.38 9.43
CA LEU A 51 -1.16 0.69 10.72
C LEU A 51 -2.34 0.96 11.68
N GLU A 52 -3.09 2.05 11.46
CA GLU A 52 -4.21 2.48 12.29
C GLU A 52 -5.48 1.66 12.02
N GLU A 53 -5.69 1.23 10.78
CA GLU A 53 -6.88 0.46 10.40
C GLU A 53 -6.90 -1.00 10.89
N ASP A 54 -5.83 -1.50 11.52
CA ASP A 54 -5.74 -2.93 11.85
C ASP A 54 -5.46 -3.25 13.35
N PRO A 55 -6.50 -3.61 14.12
CA PRO A 55 -6.35 -4.16 15.48
C PRO A 55 -5.90 -5.63 15.48
N MET A 56 -5.84 -6.32 14.33
CA MET A 56 -5.47 -7.74 14.23
C MET A 56 -3.97 -7.98 14.01
N LEU A 57 -3.20 -6.95 13.63
CA LEU A 57 -1.76 -7.11 13.40
C LEU A 57 -0.95 -7.14 14.69
N ASP A 58 -0.17 -8.21 14.87
CA ASP A 58 0.84 -8.28 15.91
C ASP A 58 2.05 -7.36 15.63
N ARG A 59 2.94 -7.21 16.61
CA ARG A 59 4.12 -6.33 16.48
C ARG A 59 5.10 -6.74 15.38
N GLN A 60 5.12 -8.01 14.97
CA GLN A 60 5.98 -8.50 13.90
C GLN A 60 5.36 -8.14 12.55
N GLN A 61 4.07 -8.38 12.39
CA GLN A 61 3.30 -8.05 11.19
C GLN A 61 3.28 -6.54 10.94
N ARG A 62 3.10 -5.73 11.99
CA ARG A 62 3.22 -4.26 11.89
C ARG A 62 4.59 -3.81 11.37
N ARG A 63 5.68 -4.37 11.90
CA ARG A 63 7.04 -4.03 11.45
C ARG A 63 7.28 -4.43 10.01
N TRP A 64 6.83 -5.62 9.62
CA TRP A 64 6.94 -6.09 8.25
C TRP A 64 6.16 -5.18 7.28
N LEU A 65 4.93 -4.80 7.66
CA LEU A 65 4.10 -3.91 6.85
C LEU A 65 4.69 -2.50 6.71
N SER A 66 5.25 -1.93 7.78
CA SER A 66 5.97 -0.65 7.69
C SER A 66 7.17 -0.71 6.75
N GLN A 67 7.95 -1.81 6.80
CA GLN A 67 9.10 -2.00 5.91
C GLN A 67 8.65 -2.11 4.44
N LEU A 68 7.56 -2.81 4.19
CA LEU A 68 6.97 -2.97 2.87
C LEU A 68 6.52 -1.62 2.29
N VAL A 69 5.81 -0.81 3.08
CA VAL A 69 5.35 0.53 2.70
C VAL A 69 6.53 1.46 2.44
N ALA A 70 7.55 1.46 3.31
CA ALA A 70 8.76 2.25 3.11
C ALA A 70 9.52 1.84 1.84
N GLN A 71 9.65 0.53 1.59
CA GLN A 71 10.33 0.03 0.40
C GLN A 71 9.58 0.41 -0.89
N ALA A 72 8.26 0.28 -0.91
CA ALA A 72 7.46 0.73 -2.04
C ALA A 72 7.54 2.25 -2.22
N TRP A 73 7.58 3.02 -1.13
CA TRP A 73 7.76 4.47 -1.18
C TRP A 73 9.05 4.90 -1.89
N GLU A 74 10.16 4.20 -1.65
CA GLU A 74 11.43 4.44 -2.34
C GLU A 74 11.42 3.94 -3.79
N ILE A 75 10.82 2.77 -4.07
CA ILE A 75 10.79 2.17 -5.41
C ILE A 75 9.94 3.00 -6.38
N PHE A 76 8.83 3.54 -5.91
CA PHE A 76 7.89 4.33 -6.72
C PHE A 76 8.11 5.85 -6.55
N SER A 77 9.30 6.27 -6.09
CA SER A 77 9.74 7.66 -6.03
C SER A 77 10.29 8.18 -7.34
#